data_AF-A0AAE0XIX4-F1
#
_entry.id   AF-A0AAE0XIX4-F1
#
_cell.length_a   1.000
_cell.length_b   1.000
_cell.length_c   1.000
_cell.angle_alpha   90.00
_cell.angle_beta   90.00
_cell.angle_gamma   90.00
#
_symmetry.space_group_name_H-M   'P 1'
#
loop_
_entity.id
_entity.type
_entity.pdbx_description
1 polymer ?
#
loop_
_entity_poly.entity_id
_entity_poly.type
_entity_poly.pdbx_seq_one_letter_code
_entity_poly.pdbx_strand_id
1 'polypeptide(L)'
;MSNLSDTPVPAEGTTTAENTPTTTATPAPASPANGPSKPEVTVGASLPANADPDLTDMKPAAATANLGDKCKVRTKYQDQLPMLVSWSKRFQQYHGTYYQLAFTNTTIAGNPKYFLFVADDHLDKFRALCTPDGEWSTFEVTANFQYGQADKTGKNRFLVLHSPELAYINQHRFIRASWKKWGTMAASMLNLLPGAPKSQIDALMDNVGMFGDPLHKF
;
A
#
# COMPACT_ATOMS: atom_id res chain seq x y z
N MET A 1 -39.29 -45.88 35.27
CA MET A 1 -40.12 -44.66 35.13
C MET A 1 -39.31 -43.72 34.25
N SER A 2 -39.16 -43.98 32.96
CA SER A 2 -40.17 -43.77 31.91
C SER A 2 -40.65 -42.31 31.89
N ASN A 3 -40.05 -41.48 31.03
CA ASN A 3 -40.81 -40.85 29.96
C ASN A 3 -39.87 -40.21 28.93
N LEU A 4 -39.83 -40.86 27.77
CA LEU A 4 -39.52 -40.28 26.48
C LEU A 4 -40.55 -39.19 26.15
N SER A 5 -40.12 -38.13 25.47
CA SER A 5 -41.03 -37.19 24.82
C SER A 5 -40.39 -36.76 23.52
N ASP A 6 -40.71 -37.53 22.48
CA ASP A 6 -40.53 -37.21 21.08
C ASP A 6 -41.24 -35.89 20.73
N THR A 7 -40.59 -35.06 19.91
CA THR A 7 -41.29 -34.00 19.16
C THR A 7 -40.82 -33.97 17.71
N PRO A 8 -41.72 -33.66 16.76
CA PRO A 8 -41.60 -34.07 15.36
C PRO A 8 -40.89 -33.07 14.45
N VAL A 9 -40.29 -33.62 13.40
CA VAL A 9 -39.74 -32.96 12.21
C VAL A 9 -40.85 -32.41 11.31
N PRO A 10 -40.74 -31.19 10.77
CA PRO A 10 -41.52 -30.77 9.60
C PRO A 10 -40.69 -30.71 8.32
N ALA A 11 -41.10 -31.58 7.38
CA ALA A 11 -41.28 -31.44 5.94
C ALA A 11 -40.32 -30.58 5.09
N GLU A 12 -39.72 -31.29 4.13
CA GLU A 12 -39.08 -30.81 2.91
C GLU A 12 -40.06 -30.00 2.03
N GLY A 13 -39.60 -28.83 1.57
CA GLY A 13 -40.28 -28.02 0.55
C GLY A 13 -39.43 -27.96 -0.72
N THR A 14 -39.78 -28.80 -1.69
CA THR A 14 -39.20 -28.81 -3.04
C THR A 14 -39.93 -27.77 -3.90
N THR A 15 -39.25 -26.70 -4.30
CA THR A 15 -39.75 -25.76 -5.32
C THR A 15 -38.97 -25.95 -6.61
N THR A 16 -39.63 -26.59 -7.58
CA THR A 16 -39.27 -26.63 -8.99
C THR A 16 -39.57 -25.27 -9.62
N ALA A 17 -38.57 -24.58 -10.15
CA ALA A 17 -38.75 -23.40 -10.99
C ALA A 17 -38.43 -23.74 -12.45
N GLU A 18 -39.38 -23.42 -13.30
CA GLU A 18 -39.49 -23.72 -14.72
C GLU A 18 -38.79 -22.66 -15.60
N ASN A 19 -38.46 -23.09 -16.82
CA ASN A 19 -37.59 -22.47 -17.82
C ASN A 19 -38.00 -21.08 -18.31
N THR A 20 -37.01 -20.26 -18.72
CA THR A 20 -37.12 -19.44 -19.95
C THR A 20 -35.72 -19.13 -20.53
N PRO A 21 -35.36 -19.62 -21.73
CA PRO A 21 -34.18 -19.15 -22.44
C PRO A 21 -34.47 -17.80 -23.14
N THR A 22 -33.79 -16.74 -22.71
CA THR A 22 -33.81 -15.45 -23.43
C THR A 22 -32.63 -15.40 -24.39
N THR A 23 -32.93 -15.46 -25.69
CA THR A 23 -31.99 -15.14 -26.77
C THR A 23 -31.95 -13.63 -26.94
N THR A 24 -30.81 -13.00 -26.64
CA THR A 24 -30.56 -11.59 -26.97
C THR A 24 -29.35 -11.48 -27.89
N ALA A 25 -29.55 -10.69 -28.94
CA ALA A 25 -28.75 -10.58 -30.15
C ALA A 25 -27.31 -10.07 -29.94
N THR A 26 -26.43 -10.60 -30.78
CA THR A 26 -25.08 -10.10 -31.08
C THR A 26 -25.15 -8.72 -31.74
N PRO A 27 -24.55 -7.66 -31.17
CA PRO A 27 -24.32 -6.42 -31.92
C PRO A 27 -23.10 -6.54 -32.83
N ALA A 28 -23.22 -5.94 -34.02
CA ALA A 28 -22.19 -5.87 -35.06
C ALA A 28 -20.91 -5.13 -34.58
N PRO A 29 -19.74 -5.42 -35.18
CA PRO A 29 -18.49 -4.75 -34.85
C PRO A 29 -18.50 -3.29 -35.32
N ALA A 30 -18.31 -2.37 -34.38
CA ALA A 30 -18.05 -0.96 -34.68
C ALA A 30 -16.60 -0.77 -35.17
N SER A 31 -16.48 0.01 -36.24
CA SER A 31 -15.22 0.43 -36.87
C SER A 31 -14.35 1.26 -35.92
N PRO A 32 -13.00 1.17 -35.97
CA PRO A 32 -12.12 1.90 -35.06
C PRO A 32 -12.08 3.39 -35.40
N ALA A 33 -12.64 4.20 -34.50
CA ALA A 33 -12.49 5.65 -34.50
C ALA A 33 -11.18 6.05 -33.80
N ASN A 34 -10.40 6.87 -34.50
CA ASN A 34 -9.34 7.79 -34.04
C ASN A 34 -8.85 7.63 -32.59
N GLY A 35 -7.62 7.10 -32.46
CA GLY A 35 -6.92 7.04 -31.19
C GLY A 35 -6.68 8.44 -30.59
N PRO A 36 -6.78 8.58 -29.25
CA PRO A 36 -6.46 9.83 -28.59
C PRO A 36 -4.96 10.12 -28.71
N SER A 37 -4.67 11.34 -29.14
CA SER A 37 -3.33 11.94 -29.14
C SER A 37 -2.65 11.73 -27.80
N LYS A 38 -1.44 11.18 -27.87
CA LYS A 38 -0.51 11.00 -26.74
C LYS A 38 -0.37 12.35 -25.99
N PRO A 39 -0.66 12.43 -24.68
CA PRO A 39 -0.37 13.64 -23.93
C PRO A 39 1.14 13.85 -23.91
N GLU A 40 1.55 14.98 -24.46
CA GLU A 40 2.90 15.52 -24.39
C GLU A 40 3.24 15.77 -22.92
N VAL A 41 4.22 15.05 -22.40
CA VAL A 41 4.65 15.17 -21.00
C VAL A 41 5.46 16.46 -20.90
N THR A 42 4.81 17.53 -20.46
CA THR A 42 5.49 18.77 -20.05
C THR A 42 6.39 18.46 -18.86
N VAL A 43 7.70 18.56 -19.07
CA VAL A 43 8.72 18.40 -18.02
C VAL A 43 8.71 19.66 -17.16
N GLY A 44 7.89 19.66 -16.12
CA GLY A 44 7.74 20.78 -15.18
C GLY A 44 6.73 20.47 -14.10
N ALA A 45 6.91 19.38 -13.35
CA ALA A 45 6.00 19.01 -12.28
C ALA A 45 6.54 19.46 -10.92
N SER A 46 5.96 20.53 -10.36
CA SER A 46 6.06 20.85 -8.93
C SER A 46 5.39 19.75 -8.10
N LEU A 47 5.85 19.53 -6.87
CA LEU A 47 5.10 18.75 -5.87
C LEU A 47 3.64 19.24 -5.84
N PRO A 48 2.63 18.36 -5.67
CA PRO A 48 1.34 18.85 -5.21
C PRO A 48 1.60 19.63 -3.93
N ALA A 49 0.98 20.81 -3.78
CA ALA A 49 1.27 21.76 -2.70
C ALA A 49 1.18 21.15 -1.27
N ASN A 50 0.55 19.98 -1.15
CA ASN A 50 0.30 19.26 0.10
C ASN A 50 1.16 17.98 0.25
N ALA A 51 2.22 17.82 -0.54
CA ALA A 51 3.15 16.73 -0.35
C ALA A 51 3.94 16.89 0.95
N ASP A 52 4.23 15.78 1.64
CA ASP A 52 5.23 15.79 2.70
C ASP A 52 6.57 16.24 2.12
N PRO A 53 7.16 17.36 2.58
CA PRO A 53 8.46 17.79 2.07
C PRO A 53 9.54 16.73 2.36
N ASP A 54 9.40 15.95 3.44
CA ASP A 54 10.38 14.93 3.82
C ASP A 54 10.34 13.68 2.92
N LEU A 55 9.29 13.48 2.11
CA LEU A 55 9.27 12.41 1.11
C LEU A 55 10.25 12.64 -0.04
N THR A 56 10.65 13.90 -0.28
CA THR A 56 11.58 14.24 -1.38
C THR A 56 13.06 14.15 -1.00
N ASP A 57 13.36 14.16 0.30
CA ASP A 57 14.72 14.11 0.88
C ASP A 57 15.02 12.73 1.50
N MET A 58 14.34 11.68 1.04
CA MET A 58 14.66 10.33 1.49
C MET A 58 15.98 9.84 0.89
N LYS A 59 16.87 9.38 1.76
CA LYS A 59 18.15 8.76 1.40
C LYS A 59 18.12 7.28 1.76
N PRO A 60 18.85 6.43 1.04
CA PRO A 60 18.97 5.02 1.39
C PRO A 60 19.51 4.91 2.81
N ALA A 61 18.80 4.16 3.65
CA ALA A 61 19.22 3.89 5.00
C ALA A 61 19.77 2.46 5.08
N ALA A 62 21.02 2.34 5.52
CA ALA A 62 21.64 1.05 5.79
C ALA A 62 21.07 0.41 7.08
N ALA A 63 20.64 1.24 8.03
CA ALA A 63 20.00 0.79 9.25
C ALA A 63 18.51 0.46 9.01
N THR A 64 17.97 -0.41 9.85
CA THR A 64 16.64 -1.00 9.68
C THR A 64 15.74 -0.58 10.84
N ALA A 65 14.50 -0.18 10.56
CA ALA A 65 13.50 0.06 11.59
C ALA A 65 13.08 -1.26 12.27
N ASN A 66 13.12 -1.30 13.60
CA ASN A 66 12.83 -2.48 14.41
C ASN A 66 11.69 -2.23 15.39
N LEU A 67 11.14 -3.33 15.92
CA LEU A 67 10.18 -3.29 17.01
C LEU A 67 10.78 -2.55 18.22
N GLY A 68 10.02 -1.60 18.78
CA GLY A 68 10.45 -0.75 19.90
C GLY A 68 11.18 0.54 19.49
N ASP A 69 11.46 0.75 18.21
CA ASP A 69 12.09 2.00 17.76
C ASP A 69 11.15 3.20 17.93
N LYS A 70 11.71 4.32 18.40
CA LYS A 70 11.00 5.59 18.56
C LYS A 70 11.15 6.41 17.30
N CYS A 71 10.02 6.81 16.75
CA CYS A 71 9.93 7.49 15.47
C CYS A 71 9.15 8.81 15.60
N LYS A 72 9.29 9.67 14.61
CA LYS A 72 8.47 10.88 14.47
C LYS A 72 7.99 11.10 13.04
N VAL A 73 6.81 11.68 12.90
CA VAL A 73 6.19 12.10 11.63
C VAL A 73 5.75 13.55 11.73
N ARG A 74 5.59 14.27 10.62
CA ARG A 74 5.01 15.62 10.64
C ARG A 74 3.51 15.56 10.90
N THR A 75 2.98 16.31 11.86
CA THR A 75 1.55 16.30 12.22
C THR A 75 0.61 16.67 11.05
N LYS A 76 1.11 17.46 10.07
CA LYS A 76 0.38 17.84 8.84
C LYS A 76 0.20 16.70 7.82
N TYR A 77 0.53 15.45 8.17
CA TYR A 77 0.29 14.31 7.27
C TYR A 77 -1.17 14.15 6.84
N GLN A 78 -2.09 14.73 7.60
CA GLN A 78 -3.54 14.68 7.36
C GLN A 78 -3.96 15.45 6.09
N ASP A 79 -3.14 16.39 5.64
CA ASP A 79 -3.39 17.16 4.42
C ASP A 79 -2.91 16.44 3.15
N GLN A 80 -2.25 15.28 3.31
CA GLN A 80 -1.65 14.55 2.20
C GLN A 80 -2.71 13.81 1.40
N LEU A 81 -2.56 13.88 0.07
CA LEU A 81 -3.41 13.12 -0.84
C LEU A 81 -3.21 11.62 -0.64
N PRO A 82 -4.28 10.83 -0.47
CA PRO A 82 -4.16 9.40 -0.38
C PRO A 82 -3.65 8.80 -1.71
N MET A 83 -3.13 7.59 -1.64
CA MET A 83 -2.71 6.78 -2.78
C MET A 83 -3.50 5.48 -2.83
N LEU A 84 -3.86 5.05 -4.04
CA LEU A 84 -4.55 3.78 -4.25
C LEU A 84 -3.54 2.65 -4.42
N VAL A 85 -3.58 1.66 -3.54
CA VAL A 85 -2.85 0.40 -3.67
C VAL A 85 -3.79 -0.64 -4.24
N SER A 86 -3.45 -1.23 -5.39
CA SER A 86 -4.27 -2.27 -6.03
C SER A 86 -3.53 -3.61 -6.08
N TRP A 87 -4.23 -4.68 -5.71
CA TRP A 87 -3.69 -6.04 -5.71
C TRP A 87 -4.76 -7.05 -6.17
N SER A 88 -4.33 -8.28 -6.45
CA SER A 88 -5.23 -9.34 -6.89
C SER A 88 -5.02 -10.58 -6.05
N LYS A 89 -6.11 -11.27 -5.71
CA LYS A 89 -6.08 -12.56 -4.99
C LYS A 89 -7.14 -13.46 -5.62
N ARG A 90 -6.74 -14.66 -6.07
CA ARG A 90 -7.64 -15.63 -6.73
C ARG A 90 -8.47 -15.02 -7.86
N PHE A 91 -7.80 -14.32 -8.79
CA PHE A 91 -8.42 -13.60 -9.93
C PHE A 91 -9.37 -12.46 -9.57
N GLN A 92 -9.66 -12.22 -8.30
CA GLN A 92 -10.42 -11.06 -7.85
C GLN A 92 -9.47 -9.86 -7.65
N GLN A 93 -9.91 -8.70 -8.12
CA GLN A 93 -9.22 -7.42 -7.94
C GLN A 93 -9.65 -6.77 -6.63
N TYR A 94 -8.69 -6.25 -5.90
CA TYR A 94 -8.86 -5.52 -4.65
C TYR A 94 -8.11 -4.21 -4.71
N HIS A 95 -8.55 -3.26 -3.91
CA HIS A 95 -7.89 -1.98 -3.75
C HIS A 95 -8.05 -1.49 -2.31
N GLY A 96 -7.11 -0.64 -1.90
CA GLY A 96 -7.09 -0.02 -0.60
C GLY A 96 -6.48 1.37 -0.71
N THR A 97 -7.02 2.28 0.08
CA THR A 97 -6.59 3.68 0.14
C THR A 97 -5.57 3.83 1.26
N TYR A 98 -4.42 4.43 0.96
CA TYR A 98 -3.29 4.56 1.88
C TYR A 98 -2.73 5.98 1.90
N TYR A 99 -2.26 6.42 3.05
CA TYR A 99 -1.46 7.63 3.21
C TYR A 99 0.00 7.23 3.26
N GLN A 100 0.83 7.84 2.42
CA GLN A 100 2.27 7.60 2.39
C GLN A 100 2.98 8.75 3.11
N LEU A 101 3.57 8.46 4.25
CA LEU A 101 4.22 9.44 5.12
C LEU A 101 5.74 9.24 5.13
N ALA A 102 6.47 10.31 5.41
CA ALA A 102 7.85 10.19 5.86
C ALA A 102 7.90 10.08 7.38
N PHE A 103 8.64 9.11 7.90
CA PHE A 103 8.99 9.07 9.32
C PHE A 103 10.49 9.09 9.52
N THR A 104 10.93 9.68 10.63
CA THR A 104 12.33 9.67 11.07
C THR A 104 12.46 8.72 12.25
N ASN A 105 13.38 7.76 12.18
CA ASN A 105 13.72 6.90 13.31
C ASN A 105 14.72 7.63 14.21
N THR A 106 14.30 7.98 15.42
CA THR A 106 15.10 8.74 16.39
C THR A 106 15.92 7.86 17.34
N THR A 107 15.68 6.55 17.35
CA THR A 107 16.50 5.58 18.09
C THR A 107 17.84 5.33 17.40
N ILE A 108 17.88 5.42 16.07
CA ILE A 108 19.06 5.11 15.27
C ILE A 108 19.90 6.37 15.05
N ALA A 109 21.22 6.26 15.29
CA ALA A 109 22.16 7.35 15.04
C ALA A 109 22.09 7.85 13.59
N GLY A 110 22.11 9.17 13.41
CA GLY A 110 21.94 9.81 12.11
C GLY A 110 20.49 10.04 11.69
N ASN A 111 19.51 9.63 12.50
CA ASN A 111 18.09 9.90 12.30
C ASN A 111 17.59 9.55 10.89
N PRO A 112 17.76 8.29 10.43
CA PRO A 112 17.37 7.90 9.08
C PRO A 112 15.86 8.07 8.86
N LYS A 113 15.49 8.45 7.63
CA LYS A 113 14.11 8.63 7.17
C LYS A 113 13.64 7.41 6.38
N TYR A 114 12.39 7.03 6.55
CA TYR A 114 11.76 5.88 5.89
C TYR A 114 10.30 6.17 5.54
N PHE A 115 9.72 5.33 4.68
CA PHE A 115 8.31 5.39 4.35
C PHE A 115 7.45 4.68 5.39
N LEU A 116 6.32 5.30 5.72
CA LEU A 116 5.22 4.69 6.45
C LEU A 116 3.96 4.76 5.59
N PHE A 117 3.28 3.63 5.44
CA PHE A 117 1.99 3.54 4.78
C PHE A 117 0.90 3.27 5.81
N VAL A 118 -0.10 4.14 5.90
CA VAL A 118 -1.24 3.98 6.81
C VAL A 118 -2.50 3.81 5.99
N ALA A 119 -3.23 2.71 6.17
CA ALA A 119 -4.52 2.53 5.53
C ALA A 119 -5.51 3.59 6.03
N ASP A 120 -6.41 4.04 5.15
CA ASP A 120 -7.39 5.09 5.46
C ASP A 120 -8.25 4.74 6.69
N ASP A 121 -8.72 3.50 6.77
CA ASP A 121 -9.47 2.94 7.90
C ASP A 121 -8.62 2.72 9.18
N HIS A 122 -7.30 2.98 9.12
CA HIS A 122 -6.37 2.86 10.25
C HIS A 122 -5.75 4.20 10.66
N LEU A 123 -6.16 5.33 10.05
CA LEU A 123 -5.64 6.65 10.42
C LEU A 123 -5.91 7.03 11.88
N ASP A 124 -7.12 6.79 12.38
CA ASP A 124 -7.46 7.12 13.77
C ASP A 124 -6.68 6.24 14.76
N LYS A 125 -6.47 4.97 14.40
CA LYS A 125 -5.60 4.08 15.17
C LYS A 125 -4.17 4.59 15.19
N PHE A 126 -3.65 5.07 14.06
CA PHE A 126 -2.33 5.67 13.99
C PHE A 126 -2.24 6.94 14.84
N ARG A 127 -3.23 7.83 14.76
CA ARG A 127 -3.32 9.05 15.58
C ARG A 127 -3.29 8.72 17.08
N ALA A 128 -4.00 7.67 17.49
CA ALA A 128 -4.02 7.23 18.89
C ALA A 128 -2.67 6.65 19.36
N LEU A 129 -1.83 6.14 18.45
CA LEU A 129 -0.46 5.72 18.74
C LEU A 129 0.53 6.89 18.82
N CYS A 130 0.13 8.07 18.33
CA CYS A 130 0.98 9.24 18.28
C CYS A 130 0.87 10.09 19.54
N THR A 131 2.00 10.62 20.00
CA THR A 131 2.06 11.70 20.98
C THR A 131 2.45 13.00 20.27
N PRO A 132 1.58 14.04 20.27
CA PRO A 132 1.90 15.32 19.65
C PRO A 132 3.12 16.01 20.28
N ASP A 133 3.97 16.59 19.45
CA ASP A 133 5.18 17.35 19.80
C ASP A 133 5.36 18.52 18.82
N GLY A 134 4.51 19.54 18.97
CA GLY A 134 4.48 20.71 18.09
C GLY A 134 4.12 20.33 16.64
N GLU A 135 5.00 20.65 15.69
CA GLU A 135 4.83 20.30 14.27
C GLU A 135 5.02 18.80 13.99
N TRP A 136 5.47 18.05 14.99
CA TRP A 136 5.75 16.63 14.90
C TRP A 136 4.78 15.83 15.77
N SER A 137 4.69 14.54 15.47
CA SER A 137 4.02 13.53 16.27
C SER A 137 4.98 12.38 16.43
N THR A 138 5.22 11.95 17.67
CA THR A 138 6.11 10.81 17.98
C THR A 138 5.30 9.53 18.11
N PHE A 139 5.87 8.39 17.74
CA PHE A 139 5.24 7.08 17.91
C PHE A 139 6.31 6.00 18.10
N GLU A 140 5.91 4.86 18.64
CA GLU A 140 6.77 3.67 18.77
C GLU A 140 6.39 2.63 17.73
N VAL A 141 7.38 1.96 17.14
CA VAL A 141 7.15 0.81 16.25
C VAL A 141 6.68 -0.37 17.10
N THR A 142 5.39 -0.69 17.02
CA THR A 142 4.77 -1.82 17.73
C THR A 142 4.51 -3.01 16.82
N ALA A 143 4.11 -4.15 17.41
CA ALA A 143 3.73 -5.36 16.67
C ALA A 143 2.46 -5.18 15.80
N ASN A 144 1.77 -4.04 15.90
CA ASN A 144 0.66 -3.70 15.01
C ASN A 144 1.13 -3.32 13.60
N PHE A 145 2.39 -2.91 13.45
CA PHE A 145 2.95 -2.61 12.14
C PHE A 145 3.37 -3.89 11.44
N GLN A 146 3.21 -3.89 10.12
CA GLN A 146 3.91 -4.78 9.21
C GLN A 146 5.02 -4.01 8.51
N TYR A 147 5.90 -4.71 7.83
CA TYR A 147 6.98 -4.06 7.09
C TYR A 147 7.27 -4.74 5.76
N GLY A 148 7.78 -3.95 4.81
CA GLY A 148 8.47 -4.44 3.63
C GLY A 148 9.93 -3.97 3.65
N GLN A 149 10.79 -4.62 2.86
CA GLN A 149 12.23 -4.35 2.78
C GLN A 149 12.75 -4.67 1.38
N ALA A 150 13.81 -3.99 0.96
CA ALA A 150 14.39 -4.15 -0.38
C ALA A 150 15.06 -5.52 -0.55
N ASP A 151 15.65 -6.05 0.51
CA ASP A 151 16.34 -7.33 0.52
C ASP A 151 16.32 -7.97 1.93
N LYS A 152 16.87 -9.19 2.04
CA LYS A 152 16.93 -9.96 3.29
C LYS A 152 17.75 -9.31 4.41
N THR A 153 18.55 -8.29 4.11
CA THR A 153 19.34 -7.56 5.12
C THR A 153 18.49 -6.52 5.87
N GLY A 154 17.26 -6.26 5.42
CA GLY A 154 16.40 -5.23 6.00
C GLY A 154 16.60 -3.84 5.40
N LYS A 155 17.43 -3.73 4.36
CA LYS A 155 17.70 -2.47 3.67
C LYS A 155 16.41 -1.77 3.24
N ASN A 156 16.34 -0.45 3.48
CA ASN A 156 15.20 0.40 3.13
C ASN A 156 13.86 -0.13 3.67
N ARG A 157 13.85 -0.70 4.89
CA ARG A 157 12.62 -1.17 5.51
C ARG A 157 11.60 -0.03 5.65
N PHE A 158 10.38 -0.27 5.19
CA PHE A 158 9.25 0.64 5.33
C PHE A 158 8.17 0.00 6.19
N LEU A 159 7.35 0.83 6.82
CA LEU A 159 6.28 0.37 7.71
C LEU A 159 4.92 0.43 7.00
N VAL A 160 4.03 -0.50 7.35
CA VAL A 160 2.64 -0.53 6.91
C VAL A 160 1.74 -0.73 8.13
N LEU A 161 0.76 0.14 8.32
CA LEU A 161 -0.30 -0.02 9.31
C LEU A 161 -1.63 -0.23 8.57
N HIS A 162 -2.18 -1.43 8.68
CA HIS A 162 -3.45 -1.82 8.06
C HIS A 162 -4.03 -3.05 8.77
N SER A 163 -5.23 -3.48 8.35
CA SER A 163 -5.87 -4.67 8.91
C SER A 163 -5.00 -5.92 8.70
N PRO A 164 -4.81 -6.76 9.73
CA PRO A 164 -4.08 -8.03 9.62
C PRO A 164 -4.65 -8.98 8.56
N GLU A 165 -5.94 -8.87 8.27
CA GLU A 165 -6.61 -9.68 7.24
C GLU A 165 -6.06 -9.40 5.83
N LEU A 166 -5.42 -8.24 5.65
CA LEU A 166 -4.77 -7.79 4.43
C LEU A 166 -3.27 -8.15 4.36
N ALA A 167 -2.77 -9.05 5.23
CA ALA A 167 -1.36 -9.47 5.25
C ALA A 167 -0.86 -10.13 3.94
N TYR A 168 -1.78 -10.48 3.04
CA TYR A 168 -1.46 -11.05 1.73
C TYR A 168 -1.13 -9.99 0.67
N ILE A 169 -1.21 -8.69 1.00
CA ILE A 169 -0.76 -7.65 0.09
C ILE A 169 0.77 -7.73 0.02
N ASN A 170 1.29 -7.93 -1.18
CA ASN A 170 2.72 -8.01 -1.40
C ASN A 170 3.38 -6.63 -1.30
N GLN A 171 4.59 -6.59 -0.74
CA GLN A 171 5.31 -5.33 -0.47
C GLN A 171 5.51 -4.45 -1.72
N HIS A 172 5.74 -5.04 -2.90
CA HIS A 172 5.95 -4.31 -4.16
C HIS A 172 4.74 -3.45 -4.58
N ARG A 173 3.54 -3.74 -4.07
CA ARG A 173 2.33 -2.96 -4.39
C ARG A 173 2.38 -1.56 -3.80
N PHE A 174 2.96 -1.40 -2.62
CA PHE A 174 3.15 -0.10 -1.98
C PHE A 174 4.16 0.75 -2.74
N ILE A 175 5.32 0.17 -3.08
CA ILE A 175 6.36 0.88 -3.83
C ILE A 175 5.85 1.30 -5.21
N ARG A 176 5.12 0.43 -5.91
CA ARG A 176 4.52 0.77 -7.21
C ARG A 176 3.47 1.88 -7.12
N ALA A 177 2.64 1.87 -6.08
CA ALA A 177 1.64 2.90 -5.86
C ALA A 177 2.30 4.25 -5.53
N SER A 178 3.35 4.25 -4.71
CA SER A 178 4.20 5.42 -4.46
C SER A 178 4.78 5.97 -5.75
N TRP A 179 5.43 5.14 -6.58
CA TRP A 179 5.97 5.61 -7.86
C TRP A 179 4.91 6.21 -8.78
N LYS A 180 3.72 5.61 -8.87
CA LYS A 180 2.62 6.19 -9.67
C LYS A 180 2.20 7.56 -9.14
N LYS A 181 2.09 7.72 -7.82
CA LYS A 181 1.76 9.00 -7.18
C LYS A 181 2.84 10.06 -7.43
N TRP A 182 4.10 9.65 -7.44
CA TRP A 182 5.25 10.55 -7.61
C TRP A 182 5.89 10.47 -9.01
N GLY A 183 5.13 10.05 -10.05
CA GLY A 183 5.65 9.59 -11.35
C GLY A 183 6.59 10.52 -12.13
N THR A 184 6.76 11.77 -11.71
CA THR A 184 7.70 12.75 -12.28
C THR A 184 8.94 13.00 -11.42
N MET A 185 8.97 12.53 -10.17
CA MET A 185 10.10 12.62 -9.21
C MET A 185 10.93 11.35 -9.14
N ALA A 186 11.16 10.72 -10.29
CA ALA A 186 12.01 9.54 -10.40
C ALA A 186 13.39 9.75 -9.75
N ALA A 187 13.95 10.98 -9.78
CA ALA A 187 15.28 11.30 -9.26
C ALA A 187 15.45 11.01 -7.74
N SER A 188 14.50 11.37 -6.88
CA SER A 188 14.61 11.13 -5.43
C SER A 188 14.50 9.64 -5.08
N MET A 189 13.68 8.87 -5.82
CA MET A 189 13.61 7.43 -5.64
C MET A 189 14.77 6.67 -6.32
N LEU A 190 15.36 7.21 -7.38
CA LEU A 190 16.64 6.77 -7.94
C LEU A 190 17.75 6.88 -6.88
N ASN A 191 17.75 7.97 -6.11
CA ASN A 191 18.73 8.17 -5.03
C ASN A 191 18.58 7.15 -3.89
N LEU A 192 17.41 6.55 -3.69
CA LEU A 192 17.18 5.43 -2.74
C LEU A 192 17.85 4.12 -3.18
N LEU A 193 18.33 4.06 -4.42
CA LEU A 193 19.03 2.94 -5.05
C LEU A 193 20.37 3.44 -5.61
N PRO A 194 21.33 3.79 -4.74
CA PRO A 194 22.55 4.48 -5.14
C PRO A 194 23.36 3.59 -6.07
N GLY A 195 23.62 4.09 -7.30
CA GLY A 195 24.45 3.42 -8.31
C GLY A 195 23.70 2.61 -9.38
N ALA A 196 22.37 2.54 -9.35
CA ALA A 196 21.62 1.81 -10.38
C ALA A 196 21.37 2.69 -11.64
N PRO A 197 21.94 2.37 -12.82
CA PRO A 197 21.60 3.06 -14.07
C PRO A 197 20.11 2.87 -14.40
N LYS A 198 19.47 3.81 -15.10
CA LYS A 198 18.03 3.75 -15.45
C LYS A 198 17.59 2.39 -16.03
N SER A 199 18.41 1.77 -16.88
CA SER A 199 18.14 0.44 -17.43
C SER A 199 18.24 -0.69 -16.41
N GLN A 200 19.10 -0.57 -15.38
CA GLN A 200 19.09 -1.47 -14.24
C GLN A 200 17.95 -1.15 -13.29
N ILE A 201 17.44 0.08 -13.23
CA ILE A 201 16.25 0.39 -12.45
C ILE A 201 15.01 -0.17 -13.14
N ASP A 202 14.90 -0.08 -14.46
CA ASP A 202 13.83 -0.76 -15.20
C ASP A 202 13.99 -2.28 -15.14
N ALA A 203 15.22 -2.81 -15.24
CA ALA A 203 15.48 -4.23 -15.04
C ALA A 203 15.33 -4.69 -13.58
N LEU A 204 15.49 -3.80 -12.60
CA LEU A 204 15.20 -3.99 -11.17
C LEU A 204 13.68 -3.83 -11.00
N MET A 205 12.96 -2.97 -11.69
CA MET A 205 11.49 -3.01 -11.72
C MET A 205 10.99 -4.35 -12.28
N ASP A 206 11.76 -4.91 -13.23
CA ASP A 206 11.58 -6.23 -13.80
C ASP A 206 12.27 -7.38 -13.00
N ASN A 207 13.07 -7.10 -11.95
CA ASN A 207 13.82 -8.09 -11.14
C ASN A 207 13.92 -7.79 -9.61
N VAL A 208 13.21 -6.79 -9.05
CA VAL A 208 13.08 -6.50 -7.61
C VAL A 208 12.14 -7.57 -7.11
N GLY A 209 12.67 -8.78 -6.91
CA GLY A 209 11.95 -9.92 -6.35
C GLY A 209 10.50 -9.98 -6.83
N MET A 210 10.30 -9.78 -8.14
CA MET A 210 9.00 -9.50 -8.70
C MET A 210 8.15 -10.74 -8.50
N PHE A 211 6.95 -10.52 -7.97
CA PHE A 211 5.95 -11.51 -7.55
C PHE A 211 6.21 -12.18 -6.19
N GLY A 212 5.74 -11.53 -5.13
CA GLY A 212 5.02 -12.31 -4.11
C GLY A 212 5.46 -12.18 -2.67
N ASP A 213 6.52 -11.43 -2.34
CA ASP A 213 6.89 -11.31 -0.94
C ASP A 213 5.77 -10.59 -0.17
N PRO A 214 5.12 -11.28 0.78
CA PRO A 214 4.11 -10.67 1.61
C PRO A 214 4.79 -9.64 2.51
N LEU A 215 3.99 -8.72 3.06
CA LEU A 215 4.48 -7.93 4.18
C LEU A 215 4.86 -8.85 5.35
N HIS A 216 5.93 -8.48 6.04
CA HIS A 216 6.43 -9.19 7.20
C HIS A 216 5.82 -8.63 8.49
N LYS A 217 5.74 -9.48 9.51
CA LYS A 217 5.41 -9.08 10.89
C LYS A 217 6.69 -8.94 11.70
N PHE A 218 6.65 -8.07 12.70
CA PHE A 218 7.71 -7.96 13.71
C PHE A 218 7.70 -9.14 14.68
#